data_AF-A0A1U7LVD5-F1
#
_entry.id   AF-A0A1U7LVD5-F1
#
_cell.length_a   1.000
_cell.length_b   1.000
_cell.length_c   1.000
_cell.angle_alpha   90.00
_cell.angle_beta   90.00
_cell.angle_gamma   90.00
#
_symmetry.space_group_name_H-M   'P 1'
#
loop_
_entity.id
_entity.type
_entity.pdbx_description
1 polymer ?
#
loop_
_entity_poly.entity_id
_entity_poly.type
_entity_poly.pdbx_seq_one_letter_code
_entity_poly.pdbx_strand_id
1 'polypeptide(L)'
;MTTTLSAKSHSGIPESPWIESVDVFLQSRDQVEPKLQEFQELIQKYKYMESQLVKKASGLAQKIPDIDKTLMTVKEIQKKTEQEEDADVLYELNDTLKAHASIPPTKEVYLWLGV
;
A
#
# COMPACT_ATOMS: atom_id res chain seq x y z
N MET A 1 -31.21 15.11 -19.28
CA MET A 1 -31.55 14.46 -17.99
C MET A 1 -30.27 14.45 -17.18
N THR A 2 -30.18 15.27 -16.15
CA THR A 2 -28.96 15.45 -15.34
C THR A 2 -29.01 14.54 -14.13
N THR A 3 -28.28 13.43 -14.18
CA THR A 3 -28.07 12.57 -13.01
C THR A 3 -26.88 13.09 -12.23
N THR A 4 -27.16 13.91 -11.22
CA THR A 4 -26.21 14.32 -10.18
C THR A 4 -26.03 13.15 -9.22
N LEU A 5 -24.96 12.35 -9.38
CA LEU A 5 -24.56 11.38 -8.35
C LEU A 5 -23.68 12.09 -7.33
N SER A 6 -24.33 12.74 -6.37
CA SER A 6 -23.69 13.17 -5.12
C SER A 6 -23.34 11.92 -4.29
N ALA A 7 -22.12 11.40 -4.41
CA ALA A 7 -21.57 10.39 -3.51
C ALA A 7 -20.25 10.87 -2.90
N LYS A 8 -20.31 11.20 -1.61
CA LYS A 8 -19.22 11.70 -0.75
C LYS A 8 -17.91 10.93 -0.99
N SER A 9 -16.88 11.60 -1.53
CA SER A 9 -15.57 10.98 -1.80
C SER A 9 -14.89 10.55 -0.50
N HIS A 10 -14.94 9.26 -0.17
CA HIS A 10 -14.38 8.71 1.08
C HIS A 10 -12.83 8.80 1.12
N SER A 11 -12.16 9.05 0.00
CA SER A 11 -10.70 8.91 -0.14
C SER A 11 -9.94 10.24 -0.33
N GLY A 12 -10.60 11.40 -0.18
CA GLY A 12 -9.98 12.71 -0.41
C GLY A 12 -9.67 13.03 -1.89
N ILE A 13 -10.06 12.13 -2.81
CA ILE A 13 -9.92 12.29 -4.27
C ILE A 13 -11.16 13.02 -4.80
N PRO A 14 -11.02 14.21 -5.41
CA PRO A 14 -12.16 14.92 -6.00
C PRO A 14 -12.81 14.10 -7.11
N GLU A 15 -14.14 14.11 -7.18
CA GLU A 15 -14.86 13.49 -8.29
C GLU A 15 -14.63 14.28 -9.58
N SER A 16 -14.49 13.55 -10.70
CA SER A 16 -14.29 14.17 -12.00
C SER A 16 -15.66 14.47 -12.63
N PRO A 17 -15.96 15.73 -13.00
CA PRO A 17 -17.23 16.04 -13.66
C PRO A 17 -17.23 15.47 -15.08
N TRP A 18 -18.29 14.76 -15.43
CA TRP A 18 -18.55 14.35 -16.81
C TRP A 18 -19.16 15.50 -17.60
N ILE A 19 -18.59 15.81 -18.77
CA ILE A 19 -19.03 16.90 -19.64
C ILE A 19 -19.53 16.30 -20.95
N GLU A 20 -20.85 16.32 -21.17
CA GLU A 20 -21.48 15.80 -22.38
C GLU A 20 -21.32 16.73 -23.59
N SER A 21 -21.32 18.04 -23.36
CA SER A 21 -21.15 19.06 -24.41
C SER A 21 -20.46 20.30 -23.87
N VAL A 22 -19.48 20.80 -24.62
CA VAL A 22 -18.68 21.97 -24.26
C VAL A 22 -19.51 23.25 -24.32
N ASP A 23 -20.44 23.37 -25.27
CA ASP A 23 -21.33 24.53 -25.43
C ASP A 23 -22.31 24.69 -24.25
N VAL A 24 -22.71 23.58 -23.62
CA VAL A 24 -23.58 23.59 -22.43
C VAL A 24 -22.78 23.93 -21.17
N PHE A 25 -21.51 23.53 -21.14
CA PHE A 25 -20.61 23.71 -19.99
C PHE A 25 -19.96 25.10 -19.95
N LEU A 26 -19.70 25.72 -21.12
CA LEU A 26 -19.12 27.05 -21.25
C LEU A 26 -20.12 27.97 -21.95
N GLN A 27 -20.89 28.72 -21.17
CA GLN A 27 -21.97 29.59 -21.67
C GLN A 27 -21.45 30.96 -22.14
N SER A 28 -20.27 31.37 -21.69
CA SER A 28 -19.60 32.61 -22.11
C SER A 28 -18.10 32.41 -22.27
N ARG A 29 -17.49 33.17 -23.19
CA ARG A 29 -16.04 33.17 -23.44
C ARG A 29 -15.24 33.57 -22.20
N ASP A 30 -15.82 34.39 -21.33
CA ASP A 30 -15.16 34.85 -20.09
C ASP A 30 -14.99 33.72 -19.06
N GLN A 31 -15.73 32.62 -19.21
CA GLN A 31 -15.66 31.46 -18.30
C GLN A 31 -14.58 30.44 -18.69
N VAL A 32 -13.99 30.58 -19.87
CA VAL A 32 -13.01 29.62 -20.41
C VAL A 32 -11.73 29.62 -19.57
N GLU A 33 -11.14 30.78 -19.34
CA GLU A 33 -9.86 30.90 -18.61
C GLU A 33 -9.97 30.40 -17.15
N PRO A 34 -10.98 30.81 -16.36
CA PRO A 34 -11.13 30.31 -15.00
C PRO A 34 -11.39 28.79 -14.94
N LYS A 35 -12.15 28.23 -15.89
CA LYS A 35 -12.42 26.79 -15.94
C LYS A 35 -11.19 25.98 -16.35
N LEU A 36 -10.37 26.48 -17.27
CA LEU A 36 -9.09 25.87 -17.60
C LEU A 36 -8.15 25.86 -16.39
N GLN A 37 -8.10 26.95 -15.62
CA GLN A 37 -7.32 27.01 -14.39
C GLN A 37 -7.82 25.98 -13.36
N GLU A 38 -9.13 25.85 -13.15
CA GLU A 38 -9.73 24.84 -12.27
C GLU A 38 -9.34 23.41 -12.69
N PHE A 39 -9.39 23.10 -14.00
CA PHE A 39 -8.96 21.79 -14.50
C PHE A 39 -7.47 21.54 -14.31
N GLN A 40 -6.62 22.56 -14.49
CA GLN A 40 -5.19 22.43 -14.22
C GLN A 40 -4.93 22.10 -12.74
N GLU A 41 -5.63 22.76 -11.82
CA GLU A 41 -5.56 22.46 -10.39
C GLU A 41 -6.04 21.03 -10.06
N LEU A 42 -7.12 20.59 -10.70
CA LEU A 42 -7.63 19.23 -10.54
C LEU A 42 -6.65 18.18 -11.06
N ILE A 43 -6.03 18.41 -12.23
CA ILE A 43 -5.00 17.52 -12.79
C ILE A 43 -3.81 17.41 -11.82
N GLN A 44 -3.37 18.53 -11.23
CA GLN A 44 -2.29 18.52 -10.25
C GLN A 44 -2.66 17.70 -9.00
N LYS A 45 -3.88 17.86 -8.48
CA LYS A 45 -4.39 17.07 -7.34
C LYS A 45 -4.41 15.58 -7.68
N TYR A 46 -4.94 15.19 -8.85
CA TYR A 46 -4.97 13.79 -9.27
C TYR A 46 -3.58 13.18 -9.36
N LYS A 47 -2.63 13.85 -10.02
CA LYS A 47 -1.24 13.39 -10.10
C LYS A 47 -0.61 13.22 -8.72
N TYR A 48 -0.86 14.15 -7.81
CA TYR A 48 -0.36 14.04 -6.45
C TYR A 48 -0.92 12.78 -5.76
N MET A 49 -2.23 12.57 -5.80
CA MET A 49 -2.85 11.42 -5.15
C MET A 49 -2.47 10.10 -5.79
N GLU A 50 -2.38 10.04 -7.12
CA GLU A 50 -1.82 8.89 -7.85
C GLU A 50 -0.42 8.56 -7.34
N SER A 51 0.46 9.56 -7.24
CA SER A 51 1.83 9.33 -6.73
C SER A 51 1.83 8.79 -5.30
N GLN A 52 0.90 9.21 -4.44
CA GLN A 52 0.78 8.69 -3.08
C GLN A 52 0.28 7.24 -3.07
N LEU A 53 -0.71 6.91 -3.92
CA LEU A 53 -1.23 5.55 -4.05
C LEU A 53 -0.17 4.60 -4.59
N VAL A 54 0.56 4.99 -5.64
CA VAL A 54 1.67 4.21 -6.20
C VAL A 54 2.76 3.99 -5.17
N LYS A 55 3.14 5.01 -4.40
CA LYS A 55 4.12 4.87 -3.30
C LYS A 55 3.63 3.91 -2.21
N LYS A 56 2.37 4.01 -1.78
CA LYS A 56 1.77 3.10 -0.80
C LYS A 56 1.75 1.66 -1.32
N ALA A 57 1.30 1.45 -2.55
CA ALA A 57 1.27 0.14 -3.20
C ALA A 57 2.68 -0.46 -3.29
N SER A 58 3.68 0.32 -3.73
CA SER A 58 5.07 -0.10 -3.78
C SER A 58 5.63 -0.46 -2.40
N GLY A 59 5.33 0.36 -1.37
CA GLY A 59 5.77 0.08 -0.01
C GLY A 59 5.13 -1.18 0.59
N LEU A 60 3.86 -1.46 0.26
CA LEU A 60 3.21 -2.71 0.63
C LEU A 60 3.82 -3.90 -0.13
N ALA A 61 4.05 -3.76 -1.44
CA ALA A 61 4.66 -4.81 -2.26
C ALA A 61 6.06 -5.19 -1.78
N GLN A 62 6.84 -4.24 -1.28
CA GLN A 62 8.14 -4.50 -0.66
C GLN A 62 8.04 -5.29 0.65
N LYS A 63 6.96 -5.11 1.44
CA LYS A 63 6.76 -5.80 2.72
C LYS A 63 6.26 -7.24 2.57
N ILE A 64 5.52 -7.54 1.50
CA ILE A 64 4.99 -8.89 1.23
C ILE A 64 6.08 -9.98 1.34
N PRO A 65 7.22 -9.90 0.63
CA PRO A 65 8.23 -10.96 0.68
C PRO A 65 8.84 -11.14 2.07
N ASP A 66 8.94 -10.09 2.87
CA ASP A 66 9.47 -10.18 4.24
C ASP A 66 8.46 -10.89 5.17
N ILE A 67 7.16 -10.58 5.03
CA ILE A 67 6.10 -11.29 5.75
C ILE A 67 6.02 -12.76 5.32
N ASP A 68 6.15 -13.05 4.02
CA ASP A 68 6.14 -14.42 3.52
C ASP A 68 7.33 -15.23 4.07
N LYS A 69 8.53 -14.65 4.06
CA LYS A 69 9.74 -15.28 4.64
C LYS A 69 9.57 -15.56 6.13
N THR A 70 9.08 -14.59 6.89
CA THR A 70 8.85 -14.79 8.34
C THR A 70 7.82 -15.88 8.61
N LEU A 71 6.73 -15.92 7.84
CA LEU A 71 5.72 -16.98 7.93
C LEU A 71 6.30 -18.36 7.58
N MET A 72 7.13 -18.45 6.53
CA MET A 72 7.82 -19.69 6.16
C MET A 72 8.71 -20.20 7.30
N THR A 73 9.50 -19.31 7.92
CA THR A 73 10.35 -19.67 9.07
C THR A 73 9.53 -20.21 10.23
N VAL A 74 8.41 -19.55 10.59
CA VAL A 74 7.55 -20.01 11.69
C VAL A 74 6.95 -21.39 11.39
N LYS A 75 6.52 -21.64 10.15
CA LYS A 75 6.00 -22.95 9.74
C LYS A 75 7.06 -24.05 9.81
N GLU A 76 8.30 -23.75 9.44
CA GLU A 76 9.39 -24.73 9.53
C GLU A 76 9.74 -25.05 10.99
N ILE A 77 9.78 -24.04 11.86
CA ILE A 77 9.96 -24.25 13.31
C ILE A 77 8.81 -25.09 13.87
N GLN A 78 7.56 -24.78 13.50
CA GLN A 78 6.40 -25.55 13.92
C GLN A 78 6.51 -27.03 13.51
N LYS A 79 6.87 -27.29 12.24
CA LYS A 79 7.02 -28.64 11.70
C LYS A 79 8.13 -29.42 12.44
N LYS A 80 9.27 -28.78 12.73
CA LYS A 80 10.36 -29.41 13.49
C LYS A 80 9.96 -29.69 14.94
N THR A 81 9.20 -28.79 15.57
CA THR A 81 8.61 -29.02 16.90
C THR A 81 7.68 -30.24 16.89
N GLU A 82 6.86 -30.43 15.85
CA GLU A 82 5.98 -31.62 15.70
C GLU A 82 6.77 -32.93 15.50
N GLN A 83 7.98 -32.84 14.96
CA GLN A 83 8.89 -33.97 14.76
C GLN A 83 9.80 -34.23 15.96
N GLU A 84 9.70 -33.41 17.02
CA GLU A 84 10.61 -33.43 18.18
C GLU A 84 12.09 -33.25 17.79
N GLU A 85 12.35 -32.50 16.73
CA GLU A 85 13.70 -32.21 16.21
C GLU A 85 14.12 -30.76 16.47
N ASP A 86 15.43 -30.58 16.64
CA ASP A 86 16.05 -29.27 16.76
C ASP A 86 16.05 -28.50 15.42
N ALA A 87 15.75 -27.21 15.50
CA ALA A 87 15.83 -26.30 14.36
C ALA A 87 17.17 -25.57 14.31
N ASP A 88 18.10 -26.11 13.52
CA ASP A 88 19.35 -25.41 13.17
C ASP A 88 19.06 -24.22 12.26
N VAL A 89 19.48 -23.03 12.70
CA VAL A 89 19.33 -21.77 11.97
C VAL A 89 20.61 -20.94 12.03
N LEU A 90 20.82 -20.13 10.98
CA LEU A 90 21.84 -19.09 10.96
C LEU A 90 21.19 -17.75 11.30
N TYR A 91 21.36 -17.31 12.55
CA TYR A 91 20.84 -16.04 13.03
C TYR A 91 21.79 -14.90 12.62
N GLU A 92 21.26 -13.86 12.00
CA GLU A 92 22.02 -12.68 11.60
C GLU A 92 22.21 -11.75 12.81
N LEU A 93 23.45 -11.67 13.31
CA LEU A 93 23.83 -10.74 14.38
C LEU A 93 24.13 -9.34 13.82
N ASN A 94 24.66 -9.29 12.59
CA ASN A 94 24.97 -8.09 11.82
C ASN A 94 25.03 -8.48 10.33
N ASP A 95 24.98 -7.51 9.41
CA ASP A 95 24.97 -7.68 7.96
C ASP A 95 26.10 -8.62 7.45
N THR A 96 27.24 -8.65 8.13
CA THR A 96 28.39 -9.49 7.79
C THR A 96 28.66 -10.63 8.78
N LEU A 97 27.83 -10.82 9.81
CA LEU A 97 28.05 -11.78 10.88
C LEU A 97 26.79 -12.61 11.16
N LYS A 98 26.93 -13.93 10.98
CA LYS A 98 25.88 -14.91 11.29
C LYS A 98 26.36 -15.86 12.37
N ALA A 99 25.49 -16.15 13.33
CA ALA A 99 25.72 -17.15 14.36
C ALA A 99 24.91 -18.40 14.05
N HIS A 100 25.54 -19.57 14.24
CA HIS A 100 24.82 -20.84 14.23
C HIS A 100 24.08 -21.01 15.56
N ALA A 101 22.78 -21.30 15.50
CA ALA A 101 21.95 -21.54 16.65
C ALA A 101 21.10 -22.79 16.42
N SER A 102 21.01 -23.65 17.43
CA SER A 102 20.00 -24.72 17.48
C SER A 102 18.85 -24.24 18.37
N ILE A 103 17.64 -24.30 17.84
CA ILE A 103 16.41 -23.97 18.58
C ILE A 103 15.74 -25.30 18.96
N PRO A 104 15.59 -25.61 20.27
CA PRO A 104 14.87 -26.80 20.69
C PRO A 104 13.36 -26.67 20.36
N PRO A 105 12.62 -27.79 20.32
CA PRO A 105 11.17 -27.77 20.10
C PRO A 105 10.45 -26.80 21.06
N THR A 106 9.83 -25.76 20.49
CA THR A 106 9.14 -24.72 21.26
C THR A 106 7.74 -24.45 20.70
N LYS A 107 6.82 -24.04 21.59
CA LYS A 107 5.41 -23.75 21.26
C LYS A 107 5.10 -22.26 21.16
N GLU A 108 6.08 -21.41 21.49
CA GLU A 108 5.89 -19.96 21.63
C GLU A 108 6.87 -19.22 20.73
N VAL A 109 6.41 -18.15 20.10
CA VAL A 109 7.22 -17.22 19.29
C VAL A 109 6.87 -15.81 19.72
N TYR A 110 7.88 -14.96 19.92
CA TYR A 110 7.69 -13.56 20.25
C TYR A 110 7.63 -12.73 18.97
N LEU A 111 6.54 -11.99 18.80
CA LEU A 111 6.33 -11.10 17.67
C LEU A 111 6.57 -9.64 18.09
N TRP A 112 7.31 -8.90 17.27
CA TRP A 112 7.43 -7.46 17.43
C TRP A 112 6.22 -6.75 16.81
N LEU A 113 5.43 -6.05 17.64
CA LEU A 113 4.20 -5.39 17.20
C LEU A 113 4.42 -3.94 16.70
N GLY A 114 5.67 -3.48 16.64
CA GLY A 114 5.99 -2.08 16.39
C GLY A 114 6.05 -1.27 17.70
N VAL A 115 6.55 -0.05 17.57
CA VAL A 115 6.44 1.01 18.60
C VAL A 115 5.33 1.96 18.17
#